data_AF-A0AAN7LW27-F1
#
_entry.id   AF-A0AAN7LW27-F1
#
_cell.length_a   1.000
_cell.length_b   1.000
_cell.length_c   1.000
_cell.angle_alpha   90.00
_cell.angle_beta   90.00
_cell.angle_gamma   90.00
#
_symmetry.space_group_name_H-M   'P 1'
#
loop_
_entity.id
_entity.type
_entity.pdbx_description
1 polymer ?
#
loop_
_entity_poly.entity_id
_entity_poly.type
_entity_poly.pdbx_seq_one_letter_code
_entity_poly.pdbx_strand_id
1 'polypeptide(L)'
;MDNGVEPNVMDEAVKRLEDEVRRVAVQAKELQEAASSLIAKSSNEEQSIRQRAASLDSTFRCLRSSIDTQLRQKLLDSLDSHLSEKLEEELQRARCIMVDGDASSFFPSKPQGRFLKMFLGPINVRATRKDVQLKVKEEYNSYRDRTALLFLLFPAILLILRSWIWRGCMPAFPVQLYQAWLLFLYTGLALRENILRVNGSDIRPWWVYHHYSAMIMALVSLTWEIKGKPDCAQKQRGVQLFLQWAMMQGVAMLLQNRYQRRLYTHIALGKVT
;
A
#
# COMPACT_ATOMS: atom_id res chain seq x y z
N MET A 1 -49.71 -35.34 -33.55
CA MET A 1 -49.10 -35.90 -32.33
C MET A 1 -48.83 -34.72 -31.43
N ASP A 2 -49.86 -34.31 -30.69
CA ASP A 2 -49.77 -33.25 -29.70
C ASP A 2 -49.44 -33.93 -28.37
N ASN A 3 -48.20 -33.80 -27.93
CA ASN A 3 -47.73 -34.38 -26.67
C ASN A 3 -48.26 -33.50 -25.53
N GLY A 4 -49.55 -33.70 -25.19
CA GLY A 4 -50.16 -33.13 -23.99
C GLY A 4 -49.45 -33.67 -22.76
N VAL A 5 -48.52 -32.89 -22.22
CA VAL A 5 -47.95 -33.14 -20.89
C VAL A 5 -49.11 -33.04 -19.90
N GLU A 6 -49.45 -34.16 -19.25
CA GLU A 6 -50.54 -34.21 -18.28
C GLU A 6 -50.34 -33.13 -17.18
N PRO A 7 -51.38 -32.35 -16.86
CA PRO A 7 -51.30 -31.23 -15.90
C PRO A 7 -50.81 -31.66 -14.51
N ASN A 8 -50.97 -32.93 -14.16
CA ASN A 8 -50.53 -33.50 -12.89
C ASN A 8 -48.99 -33.67 -12.80
N VAL A 9 -48.32 -33.91 -13.93
CA VAL A 9 -46.85 -34.04 -14.00
C VAL A 9 -46.19 -32.67 -13.89
N MET A 10 -46.81 -31.65 -14.48
CA MET A 10 -46.34 -30.26 -14.39
C MET A 10 -46.47 -29.72 -12.95
N ASP A 11 -47.58 -29.99 -12.28
CA ASP A 11 -47.83 -29.53 -10.90
C ASP A 11 -46.86 -30.20 -9.89
N GLU A 12 -46.56 -31.49 -10.08
CA GLU A 12 -45.58 -32.22 -9.27
C GLU A 12 -44.14 -31.71 -9.50
N ALA A 13 -43.80 -31.35 -10.75
CA ALA A 13 -42.51 -30.75 -11.07
C ALA A 13 -42.35 -29.36 -10.45
N VAL A 14 -43.40 -28.55 -10.44
CA VAL A 14 -43.42 -27.22 -9.78
C VAL A 14 -43.28 -27.37 -8.27
N LYS A 15 -43.99 -28.30 -7.63
CA LYS A 15 -43.84 -28.58 -6.19
C LYS A 15 -42.44 -29.06 -5.82
N ARG A 16 -41.86 -29.97 -6.60
CA ARG A 16 -40.46 -30.40 -6.40
C ARG A 16 -39.48 -29.24 -6.50
N LEU A 17 -39.69 -28.34 -7.46
CA LEU A 17 -38.84 -27.16 -7.63
C LEU A 17 -39.00 -26.20 -6.45
N GLU A 18 -40.23 -25.96 -5.99
CA GLU A 18 -40.50 -25.13 -4.81
C GLU A 18 -39.84 -25.69 -3.54
N ASP A 19 -39.93 -27.00 -3.33
CA ASP A 19 -39.27 -27.69 -2.22
C ASP A 19 -37.73 -27.60 -2.31
N GLU A 20 -37.16 -27.72 -3.51
CA GLU A 20 -35.72 -27.58 -3.73
C GLU A 20 -35.25 -26.15 -3.44
N VAL A 21 -35.99 -25.15 -3.91
CA VAL A 21 -35.72 -23.73 -3.61
C VAL A 21 -35.83 -23.47 -2.11
N ARG A 22 -36.81 -24.07 -1.44
CA ARG A 22 -36.97 -23.96 0.02
C ARG A 22 -35.80 -24.60 0.77
N ARG A 23 -35.34 -25.79 0.33
CA ARG A 23 -34.14 -26.45 0.87
C ARG A 23 -32.90 -25.57 0.72
N VAL A 24 -32.64 -25.04 -0.47
CA VAL A 24 -31.49 -24.14 -0.73
C VAL A 24 -31.58 -22.87 0.12
N ALA A 25 -32.77 -22.30 0.28
CA ALA A 25 -32.97 -21.11 1.11
C ALA A 25 -32.67 -21.39 2.61
N VAL A 26 -33.02 -22.57 3.11
CA VAL A 26 -32.68 -23.00 4.47
C VAL A 26 -31.17 -23.19 4.61
N GLN A 27 -30.52 -23.90 3.69
CA GLN A 27 -29.07 -24.09 3.71
C GLN A 27 -28.29 -22.77 3.64
N ALA A 28 -28.77 -21.80 2.84
CA ALA A 28 -28.16 -20.48 2.76
C ALA A 28 -28.27 -19.71 4.09
N LYS A 29 -29.39 -19.83 4.80
CA LYS A 29 -29.57 -19.25 6.14
C LYS A 29 -28.65 -19.89 7.17
N GLU A 30 -28.60 -21.22 7.20
CA GLU A 30 -27.71 -21.97 8.10
C GLU A 30 -26.24 -21.58 7.87
N LEU A 31 -25.81 -21.48 6.61
CA LEU A 31 -24.47 -21.02 6.26
C LEU A 31 -24.20 -19.58 6.72
N GLN A 32 -25.16 -18.67 6.55
CA GLN A 32 -25.05 -17.29 7.00
C GLN A 32 -24.92 -17.20 8.52
N GLU A 33 -25.72 -17.97 9.27
CA GLU A 33 -25.66 -18.03 10.73
C GLU A 33 -24.32 -18.60 11.21
N ALA A 34 -23.85 -19.67 10.59
CA ALA A 34 -22.53 -20.25 10.88
C ALA A 34 -21.40 -19.25 10.62
N ALA A 35 -21.46 -18.51 9.50
CA ALA A 35 -20.48 -17.47 9.16
C ALA A 35 -20.51 -16.31 10.17
N SER A 36 -21.69 -15.80 10.53
CA SER A 36 -21.85 -14.74 11.52
C SER A 36 -21.31 -15.15 12.90
N SER A 37 -21.58 -16.39 13.32
CA SER A 37 -21.05 -16.96 14.56
C SER A 37 -19.52 -17.02 14.54
N LEU A 38 -18.92 -17.50 13.45
CA LEU A 38 -17.47 -17.57 13.28
C LEU A 38 -16.81 -16.18 13.32
N ILE A 39 -17.40 -15.19 12.63
CA ILE A 39 -16.91 -13.80 12.62
C ILE A 39 -16.94 -13.20 14.02
N ALA A 40 -18.05 -13.38 14.76
CA ALA A 40 -18.18 -12.88 16.12
C ALA A 40 -17.13 -13.51 17.06
N LYS A 41 -16.94 -14.83 16.99
CA LYS A 41 -15.93 -15.54 17.78
C LYS A 41 -14.52 -15.06 17.44
N SER A 42 -14.18 -14.99 16.16
CA SER A 42 -12.86 -14.53 15.69
C SER A 42 -12.58 -13.09 16.11
N SER A 43 -13.57 -12.19 16.02
CA SER A 43 -13.44 -10.80 16.47
C SER A 43 -13.14 -10.70 17.97
N ASN A 44 -13.79 -11.53 18.78
CA ASN A 44 -13.58 -11.54 20.23
C ASN A 44 -12.19 -12.05 20.60
N GLU A 45 -11.74 -13.14 19.96
CA GLU A 45 -10.39 -13.68 20.15
C GLU A 45 -9.31 -12.68 19.70
N GLU A 46 -9.50 -12.04 18.55
CA GLU A 46 -8.60 -10.99 18.07
C GLU A 46 -8.51 -9.81 19.05
N GLN A 47 -9.64 -9.35 19.60
CA GLN A 47 -9.66 -8.26 20.57
C GLN A 47 -8.93 -8.63 21.87
N SER A 48 -9.09 -9.85 22.35
CA SER A 48 -8.35 -10.37 23.51
C SER A 48 -6.84 -10.37 23.27
N ILE A 49 -6.39 -10.83 22.09
CA ILE A 49 -4.97 -10.81 21.72
C ILE A 49 -4.45 -9.38 21.61
N ARG A 50 -5.22 -8.46 21.02
CA ARG A 50 -4.84 -7.02 20.93
C ARG A 50 -4.68 -6.38 22.30
N GLN A 51 -5.56 -6.68 23.26
CA GLN A 51 -5.43 -6.20 24.64
C GLN A 51 -4.14 -6.69 25.30
N ARG A 52 -3.83 -7.98 25.15
CA ARG A 52 -2.58 -8.58 25.66
C ARG A 52 -1.34 -7.98 24.99
N ALA A 53 -1.40 -7.72 23.68
CA ALA A 53 -0.31 -7.10 22.95
C ALA A 53 -0.09 -5.65 23.42
N ALA A 54 -1.16 -4.88 23.65
CA ALA A 54 -1.09 -3.52 24.16
C ALA A 54 -0.55 -3.47 25.61
N SER A 55 -0.99 -4.37 26.48
CA SER A 55 -0.47 -4.44 27.86
C SER A 55 1.02 -4.78 27.85
N LEU A 56 1.43 -5.76 27.04
CA LEU A 56 2.83 -6.16 26.93
C LEU A 56 3.70 -5.02 26.38
N ASP A 57 3.27 -4.34 25.32
CA ASP A 57 3.96 -3.15 24.76
C ASP A 57 4.12 -2.03 25.80
N SER A 58 3.12 -1.82 26.67
CA SER A 58 3.22 -0.87 27.77
C SER A 58 4.27 -1.28 28.82
N THR A 59 4.34 -2.57 29.16
CA THR A 59 5.34 -3.12 30.07
C THR A 59 6.75 -2.96 29.50
N PHE A 60 6.95 -3.24 28.21
CA PHE A 60 8.24 -3.03 27.53
C PHE A 60 8.69 -1.57 27.59
N ARG A 61 7.79 -0.62 27.31
CA ARG A 61 8.10 0.81 27.40
C ARG A 61 8.48 1.23 28.81
N CYS A 62 7.75 0.73 29.82
CA CYS A 62 8.02 1.00 31.22
C CYS A 62 9.40 0.46 31.62
N LEU A 63 9.68 -0.82 31.37
CA LEU A 63 10.97 -1.45 31.68
C LEU A 63 12.15 -0.72 31.01
N ARG A 64 12.02 -0.38 29.72
CA ARG A 64 13.05 0.39 29.02
C ARG A 64 13.29 1.75 29.66
N SER A 65 12.23 2.46 30.04
CA SER A 65 12.37 3.75 30.73
C SER A 65 13.02 3.61 32.09
N SER A 66 12.72 2.54 32.84
CA SER A 66 13.35 2.24 34.13
C SER A 66 14.85 1.96 33.99
N ILE A 67 15.24 1.16 32.99
CA ILE A 67 16.66 0.89 32.68
C ILE A 67 17.38 2.21 32.33
N ASP A 68 16.82 3.01 31.42
CA ASP A 68 17.38 4.32 31.03
C ASP A 68 17.54 5.26 32.24
N THR A 69 16.55 5.29 33.15
CA THR A 69 16.64 6.13 34.36
C THR A 69 17.72 5.66 35.32
N GLN A 70 17.85 4.36 35.57
CA GLN A 70 18.89 3.84 36.45
C GLN A 70 20.30 4.06 35.87
N LEU A 71 20.45 3.91 34.56
CA LEU A 71 21.70 4.17 33.85
C LEU A 71 22.09 5.66 33.91
N ARG A 72 21.12 6.57 33.79
CA ARG A 72 21.34 8.03 33.94
C ARG A 72 21.69 8.45 35.36
N GLN A 73 21.17 7.76 36.37
CA GLN A 73 21.37 8.13 37.77
C GLN A 73 22.76 7.74 38.31
N LYS A 74 23.64 7.15 37.49
CA LYS A 74 25.05 6.82 37.81
C LYS A 74 25.21 6.00 39.09
N LEU A 75 24.20 5.21 39.46
CA LEU A 75 24.20 4.45 40.71
C LEU A 75 24.96 3.11 40.62
N LEU A 76 25.51 2.80 39.45
CA LEU A 76 26.00 1.47 39.08
C LEU A 76 27.41 1.55 38.48
N ASP A 77 28.42 1.20 39.30
CA ASP A 77 29.80 0.97 38.87
C ASP A 77 29.92 -0.24 37.93
N SER A 78 31.08 -0.39 37.29
CA SER A 78 31.44 -1.30 36.18
C SER A 78 30.94 -2.76 36.22
N LEU A 79 30.52 -3.28 37.38
CA LEU A 79 29.94 -4.63 37.52
C LEU A 79 28.52 -4.73 36.93
N ASP A 80 27.80 -3.62 36.90
CA ASP A 80 26.37 -3.58 36.59
C ASP A 80 26.09 -3.10 35.15
N SER A 81 27.12 -2.60 34.45
CA SER A 81 27.11 -2.38 33.00
C SER A 81 26.82 -3.67 32.24
N HIS A 82 27.43 -4.78 32.64
CA HIS A 82 27.23 -6.09 32.02
C HIS A 82 25.83 -6.66 32.30
N LEU A 83 25.28 -6.42 33.49
CA LEU A 83 23.92 -6.82 33.82
C LEU A 83 22.90 -5.97 33.03
N SER A 84 23.11 -4.66 32.91
CA SER A 84 22.29 -3.76 32.12
C SER A 84 22.32 -4.11 30.63
N GLU A 85 23.50 -4.39 30.06
CA GLU A 85 23.64 -4.83 28.67
C GLU A 85 22.91 -6.16 28.44
N LYS A 86 23.04 -7.13 29.36
CA LYS A 86 22.31 -8.39 29.27
C LYS A 86 20.80 -8.20 29.37
N LEU A 87 20.33 -7.28 30.20
CA LEU A 87 18.90 -6.98 30.34
C LEU A 87 18.37 -6.27 29.09
N GLU A 88 19.14 -5.35 28.50
CA GLU A 88 18.82 -4.68 27.23
C GLU A 88 18.80 -5.70 26.08
N GLU A 89 19.75 -6.63 26.01
CA GLU A 89 19.80 -7.70 25.02
C GLU A 89 18.58 -8.62 25.12
N GLU A 90 18.23 -9.08 26.33
CA GLU A 90 17.07 -9.94 26.53
C GLU A 90 15.75 -9.20 26.24
N LEU A 91 15.66 -7.92 26.62
CA LEU A 91 14.52 -7.07 26.27
C LEU A 91 14.42 -6.87 24.75
N GLN A 92 15.56 -6.68 24.07
CA GLN A 92 15.61 -6.53 22.62
C GLN A 92 15.28 -7.84 21.91
N ARG A 93 15.75 -8.98 22.41
CA ARG A 93 15.42 -10.31 21.88
C ARG A 93 13.92 -10.59 22.00
N ALA A 94 13.34 -10.32 23.17
CA ALA A 94 11.90 -10.48 23.38
C ALA A 94 11.09 -9.53 22.48
N ARG A 95 11.58 -8.31 22.26
CA ARG A 95 11.01 -7.36 21.30
C ARG A 95 11.11 -7.86 19.85
N CYS A 96 12.24 -8.45 19.44
CA CYS A 96 12.37 -9.06 18.11
C CYS A 96 11.36 -10.19 17.91
N ILE A 97 11.21 -11.09 18.89
CA ILE A 97 10.20 -12.17 18.82
C ILE A 97 8.79 -11.60 18.64
N MET A 98 8.46 -10.50 19.33
CA MET A 98 7.16 -9.85 19.24
C MET A 98 6.94 -9.09 17.92
N VAL A 99 7.98 -8.42 17.41
CA VAL A 99 7.90 -7.55 16.22
C VAL A 99 8.05 -8.34 14.91
N ASP A 100 8.84 -9.41 14.91
CA ASP A 100 9.08 -10.25 13.74
C ASP A 100 8.17 -11.49 13.69
N GLY A 101 7.58 -11.84 14.85
CA GLY A 101 6.60 -12.92 14.98
C GLY A 101 5.21 -12.56 14.44
N ASP A 102 4.30 -13.56 14.42
CA ASP A 102 2.91 -13.37 13.97
C ASP A 102 2.10 -12.45 14.89
N ALA A 103 2.55 -12.33 16.15
CA ALA A 103 1.99 -11.41 17.13
C ALA A 103 2.11 -9.93 16.72
N SER A 104 3.06 -9.60 15.84
CA SER A 104 3.35 -8.24 15.36
C SER A 104 2.09 -7.52 14.87
N SER A 105 1.20 -8.25 14.17
CA SER A 105 -0.05 -7.76 13.61
C SER A 105 -1.05 -7.19 14.64
N PHE A 106 -1.00 -7.68 15.89
CA PHE A 106 -1.95 -7.31 16.95
C PHE A 106 -1.47 -6.15 17.84
N PHE A 107 -0.22 -5.72 17.70
CA PHE A 107 0.30 -4.59 18.49
C PHE A 107 -0.43 -3.27 18.16
N PRO A 108 -0.54 -2.35 19.13
CA PRO A 108 -1.07 -1.02 18.88
C PRO A 108 -0.35 -0.38 17.70
N SER A 109 -1.13 -0.01 16.68
CA SER A 109 -0.59 0.47 15.42
C SER A 109 0.19 1.77 15.64
N LYS A 110 1.29 1.97 14.91
CA LYS A 110 1.81 3.33 14.72
C LYS A 110 0.65 4.18 14.20
N PRO A 111 0.43 5.39 14.76
CA PRO A 111 -0.73 6.19 14.40
C PRO A 111 -0.79 6.34 12.88
N GLN A 112 -1.91 5.91 12.29
CA GLN A 112 -2.15 6.01 10.87
C GLN A 112 -1.92 7.47 10.43
N GLY A 113 -1.03 7.66 9.45
CA GLY A 113 -0.67 8.99 8.98
C GLY A 113 -1.91 9.76 8.51
N ARG A 114 -1.92 11.09 8.73
CA ARG A 114 -3.03 11.97 8.35
C ARG A 114 -3.46 11.79 6.89
N PHE A 115 -2.51 11.52 5.99
CA PHE A 115 -2.76 11.23 4.59
C PHE A 115 -3.73 10.06 4.38
N LEU A 116 -3.46 8.90 4.98
CA LEU A 116 -4.35 7.73 4.84
C LEU A 116 -5.74 8.00 5.42
N LYS A 117 -5.82 8.72 6.54
CA LYS A 117 -7.11 9.12 7.12
C LYS A 117 -7.90 10.05 6.20
N MET A 118 -7.22 10.93 5.47
CA MET A 118 -7.86 11.84 4.52
C MET A 118 -8.46 11.09 3.33
N PHE A 119 -7.77 10.09 2.78
CA PHE A 119 -8.22 9.36 1.58
C PHE A 119 -9.12 8.14 1.88
N LEU A 120 -8.90 7.44 3.00
CA LEU A 120 -9.59 6.19 3.33
C LEU A 120 -10.51 6.33 4.55
N GLY A 121 -10.51 7.46 5.24
CA GLY A 121 -11.25 7.63 6.50
C GLY A 121 -10.62 6.88 7.67
N PRO A 122 -11.36 6.68 8.78
CA PRO A 122 -10.88 6.01 9.98
C PRO A 122 -10.83 4.48 9.85
N ILE A 123 -10.27 3.96 8.74
CA ILE A 123 -10.19 2.53 8.44
C ILE A 123 -8.78 2.02 8.72
N ASN A 124 -8.67 0.89 9.42
CA ASN A 124 -7.40 0.21 9.64
C ASN A 124 -7.01 -0.62 8.41
N VAL A 125 -5.95 -0.21 7.70
CA VAL A 125 -5.41 -0.88 6.50
C VAL A 125 -4.33 -1.92 6.81
N ARG A 126 -4.16 -2.27 8.08
CA ARG A 126 -3.19 -3.27 8.50
C ARG A 126 -3.70 -4.67 8.16
N ALA A 127 -2.95 -5.39 7.35
CA ALA A 127 -3.19 -6.80 7.08
C ALA A 127 -2.64 -7.64 8.23
N THR A 128 -3.51 -8.41 8.88
CA THR A 128 -3.13 -9.31 9.98
C THR A 128 -2.33 -10.51 9.48
N ARG A 129 -2.69 -11.04 8.31
CA ARG A 129 -2.05 -12.22 7.72
C ARG A 129 -0.85 -11.85 6.84
N LYS A 130 0.24 -12.63 6.96
CA LYS A 130 1.48 -12.44 6.18
C LYS A 130 1.28 -12.62 4.67
N ASP A 131 0.43 -13.55 4.25
CA ASP A 131 0.10 -13.75 2.82
C ASP A 131 -0.57 -12.52 2.21
N VAL A 132 -1.47 -11.85 2.95
CA VAL A 132 -2.10 -10.60 2.51
C VAL A 132 -1.06 -9.47 2.42
N GLN A 133 -0.15 -9.37 3.40
CA GLN A 133 0.92 -8.37 3.34
C GLN A 133 1.86 -8.59 2.14
N LEU A 134 2.20 -9.84 1.84
CA LEU A 134 3.00 -10.20 0.66
C LEU A 134 2.25 -9.86 -0.63
N LYS A 135 0.95 -10.16 -0.72
CA LYS A 135 0.13 -9.80 -1.86
C LYS A 135 0.06 -8.29 -2.08
N VAL A 136 -0.08 -7.50 -1.01
CA VAL A 136 -0.04 -6.02 -1.11
C VAL A 136 1.31 -5.53 -1.63
N LYS A 137 2.43 -6.13 -1.20
CA LYS A 137 3.78 -5.81 -1.71
C LYS A 137 3.93 -6.19 -3.19
N GLU A 138 3.40 -7.35 -3.59
CA GLU A 138 3.42 -7.81 -4.98
C GLU A 138 2.61 -6.87 -5.88
N GLU A 139 1.38 -6.53 -5.50
CA GLU A 139 0.53 -5.59 -6.23
C GLU A 139 1.15 -4.20 -6.33
N TYR A 140 1.84 -3.74 -5.28
CA TYR A 140 2.61 -2.50 -5.33
C TYR A 140 3.75 -2.57 -6.35
N ASN A 141 4.55 -3.64 -6.36
CA ASN A 141 5.65 -3.79 -7.30
C ASN A 141 5.15 -3.88 -8.75
N SER A 142 4.10 -4.67 -8.99
CA SER A 142 3.42 -4.81 -10.28
C SER A 142 2.90 -3.45 -10.77
N TYR A 143 2.22 -2.70 -9.90
CA TYR A 143 1.77 -1.34 -10.18
C TYR A 143 2.94 -0.42 -10.57
N ARG A 144 4.00 -0.40 -9.74
CA ARG A 144 5.18 0.46 -9.95
C ARG A 144 5.85 0.18 -11.28
N ASP A 145 5.96 -1.08 -11.69
CA ASP A 145 6.55 -1.48 -12.96
C ASP A 145 5.72 -1.03 -14.17
N ARG A 146 4.40 -1.28 -14.12
CA ARG A 146 3.47 -0.83 -15.16
C ARG A 146 3.51 0.69 -15.31
N THR A 147 3.53 1.40 -14.19
CA THR A 147 3.57 2.87 -14.20
C THR A 147 4.91 3.44 -14.59
N ALA A 148 6.03 2.79 -14.27
CA ALA A 148 7.37 3.25 -14.67
C ALA A 148 7.54 3.23 -16.20
N LEU A 149 6.98 2.21 -16.86
CA LEU A 149 6.94 2.15 -18.32
C LEU A 149 6.11 3.31 -18.90
N LEU A 150 4.91 3.56 -18.37
CA LEU A 150 4.09 4.71 -18.80
C LEU A 150 4.77 6.07 -18.51
N PHE A 151 5.47 6.19 -17.38
CA PHE A 151 6.20 7.41 -16.99
C PHE A 151 7.29 7.76 -17.99
N LEU A 152 7.90 6.77 -18.62
CA LEU A 152 8.88 6.98 -19.69
C LEU A 152 8.22 7.23 -21.05
N LEU A 153 7.25 6.39 -21.43
CA LEU A 153 6.66 6.41 -22.78
C LEU A 153 5.81 7.65 -23.02
N PHE A 154 5.03 8.10 -22.04
CA PHE A 154 4.13 9.24 -22.22
C PHE A 154 4.90 10.53 -22.58
N PRO A 155 5.91 10.99 -21.82
CA PRO A 155 6.67 12.18 -22.21
C PRO A 155 7.47 11.97 -23.51
N ALA A 156 7.96 10.76 -23.78
CA ALA A 156 8.64 10.45 -25.04
C ALA A 156 7.71 10.63 -26.25
N ILE A 157 6.49 10.11 -26.19
CA ILE A 157 5.47 10.27 -27.22
C ILE A 157 5.14 11.76 -27.42
N LEU A 158 4.94 12.52 -26.32
CA LEU A 158 4.67 13.96 -26.42
C LEU A 158 5.81 14.73 -27.11
N LEU A 159 7.07 14.39 -26.83
CA LEU A 159 8.22 15.01 -27.47
C LEU A 159 8.35 14.64 -28.96
N ILE A 160 8.05 13.39 -29.33
CA ILE A 160 7.99 12.95 -30.73
C ILE A 160 6.88 13.71 -31.47
N LEU A 161 5.66 13.75 -30.92
CA LEU A 161 4.52 14.45 -31.51
C LEU A 161 4.77 15.95 -31.66
N ARG A 162 5.43 16.59 -30.67
CA ARG A 162 5.88 17.99 -30.76
C ARG A 162 6.77 18.22 -31.97
N SER A 163 7.72 17.31 -32.23
CA SER A 163 8.67 17.46 -33.33
C SER A 163 8.07 17.12 -34.69
N TRP A 164 7.24 16.08 -34.77
CA TRP A 164 6.77 15.53 -36.06
C TRP A 164 5.44 16.12 -36.52
N ILE A 165 4.50 16.34 -35.61
CA ILE A 165 3.12 16.73 -35.97
C ILE A 165 2.89 18.21 -35.67
N TRP A 166 3.25 18.66 -34.47
CA TRP A 166 2.85 19.99 -34.01
C TRP A 166 3.85 21.12 -34.28
N ARG A 167 4.87 20.86 -35.11
CA ARG A 167 5.87 21.86 -35.56
C ARG A 167 6.44 22.70 -34.41
N GLY A 168 6.67 22.09 -33.25
CA GLY A 168 7.20 22.75 -32.06
C GLY A 168 6.19 23.41 -31.11
N CYS A 169 4.88 23.47 -31.42
CA CYS A 169 3.85 23.89 -30.44
C CYS A 169 3.21 22.67 -29.78
N MET A 170 3.19 22.54 -28.46
CA MET A 170 2.38 21.51 -27.80
C MET A 170 0.95 22.02 -27.56
N PRO A 171 -0.10 21.29 -27.97
CA PRO A 171 -1.46 21.58 -27.57
C PRO A 171 -1.60 21.45 -26.04
N ALA A 172 -2.50 22.23 -25.45
CA ALA A 172 -2.69 22.22 -23.99
C ALA A 172 -3.18 20.86 -23.49
N PHE A 173 -4.16 20.27 -24.18
CA PHE A 173 -4.84 19.06 -23.75
C PHE A 173 -3.92 17.85 -23.52
N PRO A 174 -3.01 17.46 -24.44
CA PRO A 174 -2.07 16.35 -24.20
C PRO A 174 -1.13 16.59 -23.02
N VAL A 175 -0.69 17.83 -22.81
CA VAL A 175 0.19 18.19 -21.68
C VAL A 175 -0.60 18.10 -20.38
N GLN A 176 -1.83 18.64 -20.34
CA GLN A 176 -2.71 18.56 -19.17
C GLN A 176 -3.10 17.11 -18.85
N LEU A 177 -3.35 16.28 -19.87
CA LEU A 177 -3.62 14.86 -19.68
C LEU A 177 -2.42 14.15 -19.02
N TYR A 178 -1.20 14.48 -19.44
CA TYR A 178 0.00 13.96 -18.78
C TYR A 178 0.13 14.45 -17.33
N GLN A 179 -0.14 15.72 -17.05
CA GLN A 179 -0.13 16.25 -15.68
C GLN A 179 -1.20 15.60 -14.79
N ALA A 180 -2.40 15.36 -15.33
CA ALA A 180 -3.47 14.64 -14.63
C ALA A 180 -3.06 13.19 -14.34
N TRP A 181 -2.40 12.55 -15.29
CA TRP A 181 -1.86 11.22 -15.11
C TRP A 181 -0.74 11.17 -14.05
N LEU A 182 0.14 12.18 -14.01
CA LEU A 182 1.16 12.32 -12.96
C LEU A 182 0.53 12.51 -11.56
N LEU A 183 -0.50 13.34 -11.47
CA LEU A 183 -1.25 13.52 -10.22
C LEU A 183 -1.85 12.18 -9.75
N PHE A 184 -2.49 11.44 -10.66
CA PHE A 184 -3.01 10.11 -10.38
C PHE A 184 -1.90 9.14 -9.92
N LEU A 185 -0.78 9.12 -10.64
CA LEU A 185 0.37 8.27 -10.33
C LEU A 185 0.91 8.53 -8.93
N TYR A 186 1.29 9.77 -8.62
CA TYR A 186 1.92 10.10 -7.35
C TYR A 186 0.94 9.96 -6.17
N THR A 187 -0.35 10.21 -6.38
CA THR A 187 -1.39 9.89 -5.39
C THR A 187 -1.46 8.39 -5.14
N GLY A 188 -1.45 7.57 -6.20
CA GLY A 188 -1.48 6.12 -6.12
C GLY A 188 -0.23 5.51 -5.48
N LEU A 189 0.95 6.07 -5.73
CA LEU A 189 2.21 5.68 -5.09
C LEU A 189 2.19 6.05 -3.60
N ALA A 190 1.85 7.30 -3.28
CA ALA A 190 1.73 7.77 -1.90
C ALA A 190 0.75 6.91 -1.09
N LEU A 191 -0.42 6.56 -1.65
CA LEU A 191 -1.39 5.70 -1.00
C LEU A 191 -0.82 4.31 -0.71
N ARG A 192 -0.30 3.63 -1.74
CA ARG A 192 0.25 2.26 -1.61
C ARG A 192 1.44 2.20 -0.65
N GLU A 193 2.36 3.15 -0.74
CA GLU A 193 3.54 3.18 0.12
C GLU A 193 3.20 3.52 1.57
N ASN A 194 2.22 4.39 1.83
CA ASN A 194 1.74 4.61 3.20
C ASN A 194 1.07 3.34 3.77
N ILE A 195 0.29 2.60 2.96
CA ILE A 195 -0.26 1.30 3.37
C ILE A 195 0.87 0.33 3.70
N LEU A 196 1.89 0.21 2.85
CA LEU A 196 3.06 -0.63 3.09
C LEU A 196 3.80 -0.25 4.37
N ARG A 197 3.95 1.04 4.65
CA ARG A 197 4.62 1.54 5.85
C ARG A 197 3.82 1.21 7.13
N VAL A 198 2.49 1.29 7.10
CA VAL A 198 1.63 0.84 8.21
C VAL A 198 1.74 -0.67 8.41
N ASN A 199 1.97 -1.43 7.33
CA ASN A 199 2.20 -2.87 7.34
C ASN A 199 3.67 -3.27 7.59
N GLY A 200 4.50 -2.36 8.08
CA GLY A 200 5.87 -2.68 8.54
C GLY A 200 6.96 -2.63 7.48
N SER A 201 6.67 -2.23 6.23
CA SER A 201 7.72 -1.97 5.25
C SER A 201 8.58 -0.77 5.64
N ASP A 202 9.90 -0.93 5.59
CA ASP A 202 10.84 0.16 5.84
C ASP A 202 10.94 1.09 4.62
N ILE A 203 10.09 2.11 4.59
CA ILE A 203 10.09 3.15 3.56
C ILE A 203 10.53 4.46 4.20
N ARG A 204 11.62 5.01 3.67
CA ARG A 204 12.20 6.26 4.18
C ARG A 204 11.20 7.42 4.10
N PRO A 205 11.03 8.23 5.16
CA PRO A 205 10.02 9.31 5.17
C PRO A 205 10.17 10.33 4.05
N TRP A 206 11.41 10.69 3.69
CA TRP A 206 11.67 11.67 2.62
C TRP A 206 11.12 11.22 1.26
N TRP A 207 11.08 9.92 1.00
CA TRP A 207 10.54 9.37 -0.25
C TRP A 207 9.03 9.59 -0.34
N VAL A 208 8.32 9.38 0.76
CA VAL A 208 6.89 9.68 0.84
C VAL A 208 6.61 11.18 0.71
N TYR A 209 7.45 12.02 1.34
CA TYR A 209 7.34 13.48 1.19
C TYR A 209 7.59 13.93 -0.25
N HIS A 210 8.52 13.29 -0.97
CA HIS A 210 8.73 13.55 -2.40
C HIS A 210 7.45 13.32 -3.21
N HIS A 211 6.71 12.23 -2.95
CA HIS A 211 5.43 11.99 -3.62
C HIS A 211 4.39 13.07 -3.34
N TYR A 212 4.29 13.53 -2.08
CA TYR A 212 3.36 14.62 -1.74
C TYR A 212 3.70 15.92 -2.47
N SER A 213 4.99 16.27 -2.52
CA SER A 213 5.45 17.44 -3.28
C SER A 213 5.15 17.27 -4.78
N ALA A 214 5.37 16.08 -5.34
CA ALA A 214 5.08 15.81 -6.74
C ALA A 214 3.57 15.88 -7.06
N MET A 215 2.70 15.41 -6.16
CA MET A 215 1.24 15.58 -6.26
C MET A 215 0.85 17.06 -6.30
N ILE A 216 1.35 17.85 -5.35
CA ILE A 216 1.06 19.29 -5.28
C ILE A 216 1.56 19.99 -6.55
N MET A 217 2.77 19.66 -7.00
CA MET A 217 3.34 20.20 -8.23
C MET A 217 2.50 19.84 -9.46
N ALA A 218 2.02 18.60 -9.58
CA ALA A 218 1.15 18.18 -10.67
C ALA A 218 -0.20 18.92 -10.64
N LEU A 219 -0.78 19.11 -9.44
CA LEU A 219 -2.02 19.86 -9.25
C LEU A 219 -1.87 21.33 -9.65
N VAL A 220 -0.81 22.00 -9.19
CA VAL A 220 -0.50 23.38 -9.60
C VAL A 220 -0.25 23.45 -11.11
N SER A 221 0.49 22.49 -11.67
CA SER A 221 0.78 22.45 -13.11
C SER A 221 -0.48 22.28 -13.96
N LEU A 222 -1.52 21.60 -13.46
CA LEU A 222 -2.81 21.49 -14.15
C LEU A 222 -3.53 22.82 -14.29
N THR A 223 -3.35 23.71 -13.31
CA THR A 223 -3.96 25.06 -13.34
C THR A 223 -3.21 26.03 -14.24
N TRP A 224 -2.02 25.66 -14.73
CA TRP A 224 -1.20 26.54 -15.56
C TRP A 224 -1.66 26.52 -17.02
N GLU A 225 -1.96 27.70 -17.57
CA GLU A 225 -2.33 27.83 -18.97
C GLU A 225 -1.14 27.57 -19.90
N ILE A 226 -1.32 26.66 -20.85
CA ILE A 226 -0.36 26.45 -21.93
C ILE A 226 -0.53 27.56 -22.97
N LYS A 227 0.41 28.52 -22.98
CA LYS A 227 0.36 29.66 -23.89
C LYS A 227 0.37 29.21 -25.37
N GLY A 228 -0.58 29.76 -26.12
CA GLY A 228 -0.76 29.53 -27.55
C GLY A 228 0.09 30.46 -28.43
N LYS A 229 -0.32 30.61 -29.70
CA LYS A 229 0.33 31.50 -30.67
C LYS A 229 0.05 32.99 -30.36
N PRO A 230 0.91 33.93 -30.80
CA PRO A 230 2.20 33.73 -31.48
C PRO A 230 3.35 33.37 -30.51
N ASP A 231 4.38 32.70 -31.05
CA ASP A 231 5.60 32.26 -30.35
C ASP A 231 5.39 31.20 -29.24
N CYS A 232 4.59 30.18 -29.55
CA CYS A 232 4.35 29.04 -28.66
C CYS A 232 5.64 28.29 -28.28
N ALA A 233 6.62 28.21 -29.19
CA ALA A 233 7.74 27.30 -29.08
C ALA A 233 8.74 27.76 -28.02
N GLN A 234 9.00 29.08 -27.98
CA GLN A 234 9.80 29.72 -26.95
C GLN A 234 9.05 29.76 -25.61
N LYS A 235 7.77 30.13 -25.62
CA LYS A 235 6.94 30.21 -24.39
C LYS A 235 6.75 28.86 -23.69
N GLN A 236 6.75 27.75 -24.43
CA GLN A 236 6.60 26.39 -23.90
C GLN A 236 7.94 25.69 -23.62
N ARG A 237 9.07 26.41 -23.63
CA ARG A 237 10.39 25.82 -23.38
C ARG A 237 10.48 25.11 -22.04
N GLY A 238 9.85 25.64 -20.99
CA GLY A 238 9.79 25.01 -19.67
C GLY A 238 9.09 23.63 -19.71
N VAL A 239 7.99 23.51 -20.45
CA VAL A 239 7.27 22.23 -20.61
C VAL A 239 8.15 21.22 -21.34
N GLN A 240 8.88 21.64 -22.38
CA GLN A 240 9.81 20.77 -23.10
C GLN A 240 10.92 20.25 -22.17
N LEU A 241 11.55 21.12 -21.39
CA LEU A 241 12.60 20.74 -20.44
C LEU A 241 12.06 19.79 -19.36
N PHE A 242 10.86 20.05 -18.86
CA PHE A 242 10.18 19.17 -17.92
C PHE A 242 9.95 17.76 -18.50
N LEU A 243 9.47 17.65 -19.74
CA LEU A 243 9.26 16.35 -20.39
C LEU A 243 10.58 15.59 -20.61
N GLN A 244 11.66 16.29 -21.00
CA GLN A 244 12.99 15.70 -21.13
C GLN A 244 13.53 15.21 -19.79
N TRP A 245 13.37 16.01 -18.73
CA TRP A 245 13.70 15.61 -17.37
C TRP A 245 12.87 14.40 -16.91
N ALA A 246 11.57 14.38 -17.19
CA ALA A 246 10.69 13.26 -16.86
C ALA A 246 11.11 11.97 -17.57
N MET A 247 11.58 12.04 -18.82
CA MET A 247 12.16 10.87 -19.50
C MET A 247 13.41 10.36 -18.77
N MET A 248 14.34 11.24 -18.38
CA MET A 248 15.54 10.83 -17.63
C MET A 248 15.16 10.18 -16.29
N GLN A 249 14.18 10.75 -15.58
CA GLN A 249 13.62 10.16 -14.36
C GLN A 249 12.97 8.79 -14.63
N GLY A 250 12.21 8.64 -15.72
CA GLY A 250 11.60 7.37 -16.10
C GLY A 250 12.62 6.26 -16.37
N VAL A 251 13.74 6.58 -17.02
CA VAL A 251 14.86 5.64 -17.19
C VAL A 251 15.44 5.24 -15.83
N ALA A 252 15.68 6.21 -14.94
CA ALA A 252 16.16 5.93 -13.59
C ALA A 252 15.20 5.03 -12.80
N MET A 253 13.88 5.27 -12.88
CA MET A 253 12.86 4.44 -12.25
C MET A 253 12.91 2.99 -12.75
N LEU A 254 13.03 2.77 -14.07
CA LEU A 254 13.13 1.42 -14.63
C LEU A 254 14.39 0.68 -14.16
N LEU A 255 15.53 1.38 -14.11
CA LEU A 255 16.79 0.83 -13.60
C LEU A 255 16.68 0.48 -12.11
N GLN A 256 16.12 1.39 -11.30
CA GLN A 256 15.88 1.17 -9.88
C GLN A 256 14.96 -0.04 -9.64
N ASN A 257 13.86 -0.15 -10.39
CA ASN A 257 12.93 -1.26 -10.25
C ASN A 257 13.56 -2.60 -10.60
N ARG A 258 14.35 -2.66 -11.68
CA ARG A 258 15.08 -3.88 -12.07
C ARG A 258 16.16 -4.25 -11.05
N TYR A 259 16.92 -3.26 -10.59
CA TYR A 259 17.96 -3.47 -9.59
C TYR A 259 17.37 -4.04 -8.29
N GLN A 260 16.32 -3.41 -7.76
CA GLN A 260 15.67 -3.87 -6.53
C GLN A 260 15.11 -5.28 -6.66
N ARG A 261 14.43 -5.62 -7.77
CA ARG A 261 13.96 -6.99 -7.98
C ARG A 261 15.09 -8.00 -7.98
N ARG A 262 16.18 -7.73 -8.71
CA ARG A 262 17.33 -8.62 -8.76
C ARG A 262 17.99 -8.80 -7.39
N LEU A 263 18.11 -7.70 -6.63
CA LEU A 263 18.64 -7.73 -5.26
C LEU A 263 17.77 -8.62 -4.36
N TYR A 264 16.45 -8.45 -4.37
CA TYR A 264 15.55 -9.28 -3.58
C TYR A 264 15.58 -10.75 -3.99
N THR A 265 15.69 -11.05 -5.29
CA THR A 265 15.89 -12.44 -5.75
C THR A 265 17.19 -13.02 -5.22
N HIS A 266 18.29 -12.27 -5.23
CA HIS A 266 19.56 -12.75 -4.70
C HIS A 266 19.56 -12.95 -3.19
N ILE A 267 18.91 -12.07 -2.43
CA ILE A 267 18.71 -12.21 -0.98
C ILE A 267 17.87 -13.46 -0.69
N ALA A 268 16.78 -13.68 -1.42
CA ALA A 268 15.95 -14.87 -1.27
C ALA A 268 16.70 -16.17 -1.60
N LEU A 269 17.68 -16.11 -2.51
CA LEU A 269 18.56 -17.21 -2.86
C LEU A 269 19.77 -17.37 -1.92
N GLY A 270 19.91 -16.52 -0.88
CA GLY A 270 21.04 -16.53 0.05
C GLY A 270 22.39 -16.15 -0.56
N LYS A 271 22.40 -15.51 -1.72
CA LYS A 271 23.64 -15.15 -2.46
C LYS A 271 24.26 -13.82 -2.03
N VAL A 272 23.54 -13.06 -1.20
CA VAL A 272 23.97 -11.76 -0.67
C VAL A 272 23.52 -11.71 0.79
N THR A 273 24.49 -11.69 1.70
CA THR A 273 24.32 -11.45 3.15
C THR A 273 24.50 -9.98 3.47
#